data_AF-A0A821URF6-F1
#
_entry.id   AF-A0A821URF6-F1
#
_cell.length_a   1.000
_cell.length_b   1.000
_cell.length_c   1.000
_cell.angle_alpha   90.00
_cell.angle_beta   90.00
_cell.angle_gamma   90.00
#
_symmetry.space_group_name_H-M   'P 1'
#
loop_
_entity.id
_entity.type
_entity.pdbx_description
1 polymer ?
#
loop_
_entity_poly.entity_id
_entity_poly.type
_entity_poly.pdbx_seq_one_letter_code
_entity_poly.pdbx_strand_id
1 'polypeptide(L)' 'YSGHSSADKTRSAHGVAIFLNKQAATAWKTLGSTWEAVNERIVMVRLACKPINVTVIAIYAPINSKNQQ' A
#
# COMPACT_ATOMS: atom_id res chain seq x y z
N TYR A 1 -7.50 -12.29 -6.63
CA TYR A 1 -7.21 -12.87 -7.97
C TYR A 1 -7.19 -14.38 -7.82
N SER A 2 -7.98 -15.08 -8.62
CA SER A 2 -8.31 -16.52 -8.56
C SER A 2 -7.24 -17.42 -9.21
N GLY A 3 -6.95 -18.55 -8.57
CA GLY A 3 -6.67 -19.83 -9.25
C GLY A 3 -5.37 -19.96 -10.06
N HIS A 4 -4.20 -19.72 -9.47
CA HIS A 4 -2.92 -20.19 -10.06
C HIS A 4 -2.34 -21.35 -9.26
N SER A 5 -1.72 -22.31 -9.97
CA SER A 5 -1.12 -23.50 -9.38
C SER A 5 0.08 -23.15 -8.50
N SER A 6 0.27 -23.90 -7.42
CA SER A 6 1.30 -23.71 -6.40
C SER A 6 2.75 -23.80 -6.87
N ALA A 7 3.00 -24.11 -8.15
CA ALA A 7 4.33 -24.30 -8.73
C ALA A 7 4.96 -23.01 -9.29
N ASP A 8 4.18 -21.95 -9.55
CA ASP A 8 4.68 -20.62 -9.97
C ASP A 8 4.98 -19.69 -8.76
N LYS A 9 5.44 -20.26 -7.65
CA LYS A 9 5.75 -19.54 -6.40
C LYS A 9 7.10 -18.78 -6.44
N THR A 10 7.44 -18.17 -7.55
CA THR A 10 8.35 -17.00 -7.57
C THR A 10 7.59 -15.68 -7.52
N ARG A 11 6.28 -15.73 -7.25
CA ARG A 11 5.44 -14.55 -7.05
C ARG A 11 5.73 -13.94 -5.68
N SER A 12 6.29 -12.72 -5.68
CA SER A 12 6.62 -11.91 -4.50
C SER A 12 5.69 -12.16 -3.32
N ALA A 13 6.24 -12.69 -2.22
CA ALA A 13 5.50 -12.97 -0.99
C ALA A 13 5.12 -11.70 -0.20
N HIS A 14 5.27 -10.52 -0.82
CA HIS A 14 5.12 -9.23 -0.19
C HIS A 14 4.13 -8.37 -0.96
N GLY A 15 3.23 -7.74 -0.21
CA GLY A 15 2.27 -6.81 -0.75
C GLY A 15 1.78 -5.89 0.36
N VAL A 16 1.52 -4.64 0.01
CA VAL A 16 0.95 -3.66 0.92
C VAL A 16 -0.26 -3.00 0.25
N ALA A 17 -1.29 -2.73 1.03
CA ALA A 17 -2.53 -2.12 0.55
C ALA A 17 -3.03 -1.09 1.54
N ILE A 18 -3.68 -0.04 1.04
CA ILE A 18 -4.39 0.95 1.84
C ILE A 18 -5.86 0.86 1.43
N PHE A 19 -6.73 0.58 2.40
CA PHE A 19 -8.17 0.55 2.20
C PHE A 19 -8.78 1.86 2.65
N LEU A 20 -9.70 2.37 1.84
CA LEU A 20 -10.44 3.58 2.13
C LEU A 20 -11.93 3.31 2.11
N ASN A 21 -12.65 4.01 2.98
CA ASN A 21 -14.10 4.04 2.89
C ASN A 21 -14.54 4.83 1.65
N LYS A 22 -15.83 4.68 1.29
CA LYS A 22 -16.40 5.32 0.09
C LYS A 22 -16.23 6.84 0.08
N GLN A 23 -16.36 7.50 1.22
CA GLN A 23 -16.24 8.96 1.32
C GLN A 23 -14.81 9.43 1.04
N ALA A 24 -13.83 8.79 1.66
CA ALA A 24 -12.41 9.06 1.43
C ALA A 24 -11.99 8.74 -0.01
N ALA A 25 -12.50 7.65 -0.59
CA ALA A 25 -12.25 7.30 -1.99
C ALA A 25 -12.83 8.33 -2.97
N THR A 26 -14.01 8.90 -2.68
CA THR A 26 -14.57 10.01 -3.47
C THR A 26 -13.73 11.26 -3.34
N ALA A 27 -13.40 11.67 -2.11
CA ALA A 27 -12.57 12.85 -1.84
C ALA A 27 -11.20 12.74 -2.54
N TRP A 28 -10.59 11.56 -2.50
CA TRP A 28 -9.36 11.25 -3.23
C TRP A 28 -9.49 11.59 -4.71
N LYS A 29 -10.51 11.02 -5.38
CA LYS A 29 -10.70 11.18 -6.83
C LYS A 29 -10.95 12.64 -7.20
N THR A 30 -11.72 13.37 -6.39
CA THR A 30 -12.07 14.76 -6.67
C THR A 30 -10.94 15.74 -6.44
N LEU A 31 -10.01 15.44 -5.53
CA LEU A 31 -8.96 16.36 -5.11
C LEU A 31 -7.63 16.12 -5.85
N GLY A 32 -7.60 15.23 -6.84
CA GLY A 32 -6.38 14.91 -7.60
C GLY A 32 -5.34 14.17 -6.78
N SER A 33 -5.77 13.41 -5.77
CA SER A 33 -4.88 12.63 -4.91
C SER A 33 -4.19 11.51 -5.70
N THR A 34 -2.93 11.21 -5.40
CA THR A 34 -2.11 10.27 -6.18
C THR A 34 -1.75 9.03 -5.35
N TRP A 35 -1.76 7.86 -6.03
CA TRP A 35 -1.22 6.61 -5.51
C TRP A 35 0.10 6.29 -6.21
N GLU A 36 1.10 5.88 -5.44
CA GLU A 36 2.38 5.44 -5.97
C GLU A 36 2.84 4.17 -5.24
N ALA A 37 3.00 3.07 -5.97
CA ALA A 37 3.75 1.91 -5.49
C ALA A 37 5.24 2.20 -5.64
N VAL A 38 5.92 2.48 -4.53
CA VAL A 38 7.37 2.70 -4.52
C VAL A 38 8.10 1.39 -4.77
N ASN A 39 7.62 0.29 -4.17
CA ASN A 39 8.00 -1.09 -4.47
C ASN A 39 6.94 -2.06 -3.90
N GLU A 40 7.19 -3.36 -3.97
CA GLU A 40 6.28 -4.42 -3.50
C GLU A 40 5.94 -4.35 -2.00
N ARG A 41 6.71 -3.61 -1.20
CA ARG A 41 6.55 -3.46 0.25
C ARG A 41 6.13 -2.05 0.68
N ILE A 42 6.13 -1.08 -0.23
CA ILE A 42 5.92 0.33 0.10
C ILE A 42 4.91 0.94 -0.85
N VAL A 43 3.85 1.51 -0.28
CA VAL A 43 2.87 2.32 -1.00
C VAL A 43 2.80 3.70 -0.36
N MET A 44 2.84 4.73 -1.20
CA MET A 44 2.61 6.11 -0.80
C MET A 44 1.30 6.61 -1.39
N VAL A 45 0.56 7.35 -0.57
CA VAL A 45 -0.69 8.01 -0.94
C VAL A 45 -0.63 9.46 -0.53
N ARG A 46 -0.86 10.36 -1.48
CA ARG A 46 -1.00 11.80 -1.20
C ARG A 46 -2.46 12.18 -1.25
N LEU A 47 -3.03 12.46 -0.09
CA LEU A 47 -4.40 12.96 0.07
C LEU A 47 -4.38 14.48 0.09
N ALA A 48 -4.93 15.08 -0.96
CA ALA A 48 -5.10 16.53 -1.05
C ALA A 48 -6.32 16.98 -0.24
N CYS A 49 -6.23 16.94 1.09
CA CYS A 49 -7.26 17.44 1.99
C CYS A 49 -7.12 18.96 2.20
N LYS A 50 -8.22 19.69 2.41
CA LYS A 50 -8.17 21.11 2.80
C LYS A 50 -8.48 21.24 4.30
N PRO A 51 -7.72 22.07 5.06
CA PRO A 51 -6.65 22.96 4.61
C PRO A 51 -5.25 22.31 4.51
N ILE A 52 -5.09 21.06 4.94
CA ILE A 52 -3.78 20.41 5.06
C ILE A 52 -3.71 19.17 4.18
N ASN A 53 -2.66 19.09 3.37
CA ASN A 53 -2.34 17.87 2.62
C ASN A 53 -1.80 16.79 3.57
N VAL A 54 -2.29 15.57 3.41
CA VAL A 54 -1.87 14.42 4.21
C VAL A 54 -1.18 13.41 3.30
N THR A 55 0.01 12.95 3.68
CA THR A 55 0.67 11.85 2.99
C THR A 55 0.66 10.62 3.90
N VAL A 56 0.13 9.51 3.39
CA VAL A 56 0.12 8.22 4.08
C VAL A 56 1.11 7.31 3.39
N ILE A 57 2.04 6.74 4.16
CA ILE A 57 3.03 5.79 3.66
C ILE A 57 2.84 4.48 4.42
N ALA A 58 2.48 3.43 3.70
CA ALA A 58 2.34 2.08 4.25
C ALA A 58 3.57 1.25 3.89
N ILE A 59 4.24 0.68 4.90
CA ILE A 59 5.50 -0.04 4.76
C ILE A 59 5.36 -1.43 5.39
N TYR A 60 5.57 -2.48 4.60
CA TYR A 60 5.80 -3.82 5.10
C TYR A 60 7.30 -4.01 5.42
N ALA A 61 7.68 -3.71 6.65
CA ALA A 61 9.07 -3.79 7.09
C ALA A 61 9.53 -5.26 7.19
N PRO A 62 10.76 -5.59 6.76
CA PRO A 62 11.31 -6.92 6.96
C PRO A 62 11.49 -7.22 8.46
N ILE A 63 10.98 -8.35 8.90
CA ILE A 63 11.30 -8.92 10.21
C ILE A 63 12.60 -9.71 10.09
N ASN A 64 13.72 -9.14 10.50
CA ASN A 64 14.95 -9.92 10.70
C ASN A 64 14.79 -10.74 11.98
N SER A 65 14.86 -12.07 11.88
CA SER A 65 14.91 -13.00 13.03
C SER A 65 16.28 -13.01 13.73
N LYS A 66 16.95 -11.86 13.87
CA LYS A 66 18.26 -11.76 14.53
C LYS A 66 18.22 -11.80 16.07
N ASN A 67 17.07 -12.13 16.67
CA ASN A 67 16.93 -12.33 18.12
C ASN A 67 16.44 -13.75 18.45
N GLN A 68 17.02 -14.77 17.82
CA GLN A 68 17.10 -16.09 18.44
C GLN A 68 18.53 -16.24 18.98
N GLN A 69 18.78 -15.63 20.15
CA GLN A 69 19.92 -15.98 21.00
C GLN A 69 19.40 -16.87 22.13
#